data_AF-A4BF09-F1
#
_entry.id   AF-A4BF09-F1
#
_cell.length_a   1.000
_cell.length_b   1.000
_cell.length_c   1.000
_cell.angle_alpha   90.00
_cell.angle_beta   90.00
_cell.angle_gamma   90.00
#
_symmetry.space_group_name_H-M   'P 1'
#
loop_
_entity.id
_entity.type
_entity.pdbx_description
1 polymer ?
#
loop_
_entity_poly.entity_id
_entity_poly.type
_entity_poly.pdbx_seq_one_letter_code
_entity_poly.pdbx_strand_id
1 'polypeptide(L)'
;MTLDTQTADPSQRYEAIVRQLSMVTFPWDIEKSLEFALYRTYAVPAISKVLLHSGQFLKATQKRYDDTELLLAYPVEHGLNSDTGQQAIERINAMHHRYRINNDLYLYVLSTFVFEPIRWLERFGWRPMNDNEQQAWFLYYRALGEKMKIQEIPETLEAFEAFNRRFEQERFEYHIANTRIASVTRDLLLSFYLPRWAIPAGRPAIYAMLDDGLREAFQYPKAPKALETFLNTSLTLRARLLRWLPKNKKEKSILKRKRKTYPMGYAIDDLGSL
;
A
#
# COMPACT_ATOMS: atom_id res chain seq x y z
N MET A 1 -26.15 5.13 0.78
CA MET A 1 -25.97 6.52 1.26
C MET A 1 -24.50 6.68 1.59
N THR A 2 -23.81 7.68 1.03
CA THR A 2 -22.39 7.93 1.29
C THR A 2 -22.22 8.38 2.74
N LEU A 3 -21.34 7.73 3.52
CA LEU A 3 -21.06 8.11 4.91
C LEU A 3 -20.40 9.50 4.95
N ASP A 4 -20.85 10.38 5.83
CA ASP A 4 -20.10 11.60 6.14
C ASP A 4 -18.95 11.27 7.10
N THR A 5 -17.76 11.16 6.55
CA THR A 5 -16.55 10.79 7.28
C THR A 5 -16.01 11.91 8.15
N GLN A 6 -16.49 13.15 8.00
CA GLN A 6 -16.06 14.28 8.83
C GLN A 6 -16.69 14.25 10.23
N THR A 7 -17.89 13.71 10.36
CA THR A 7 -18.69 13.77 11.60
C THR A 7 -18.87 12.41 12.28
N ALA A 8 -18.61 11.31 11.58
CA ALA A 8 -18.67 9.97 12.14
C ALA A 8 -17.58 9.76 13.21
N ASP A 9 -17.95 9.20 14.37
CA ASP A 9 -17.01 8.86 15.43
C ASP A 9 -16.00 7.81 14.94
N PRO A 10 -14.70 8.16 14.83
CA PRO A 10 -13.68 7.27 14.32
C PRO A 10 -13.49 6.02 15.19
N SER A 11 -13.76 6.08 16.50
CA SER A 11 -13.62 4.94 17.40
C SER A 11 -14.67 3.84 17.17
N GLN A 12 -15.85 4.22 16.69
CA GLN A 12 -16.98 3.31 16.47
C GLN A 12 -17.16 2.94 15.00
N ARG A 13 -16.70 3.78 14.08
CA ARG A 13 -17.02 3.69 12.65
C ARG A 13 -15.78 3.55 11.75
N TYR A 14 -14.61 3.25 12.32
CA TYR A 14 -13.36 3.18 11.55
C TYR A 14 -13.46 2.29 10.30
N GLU A 15 -14.05 1.09 10.38
CA GLU A 15 -14.20 0.21 9.20
C GLU A 15 -15.03 0.88 8.09
N ALA A 16 -16.14 1.54 8.45
CA ALA A 16 -17.01 2.21 7.49
C ALA A 16 -16.33 3.44 6.87
N ILE A 17 -15.54 4.18 7.65
CA ILE A 17 -14.75 5.32 7.18
C ILE A 17 -13.65 4.84 6.22
N VAL A 18 -12.88 3.82 6.60
CA VAL A 18 -11.82 3.23 5.75
C VAL A 18 -12.38 2.69 4.45
N ARG A 19 -13.51 1.98 4.49
CA ARG A 19 -14.23 1.51 3.30
C ARG A 19 -14.67 2.66 2.39
N GLN A 20 -15.25 3.71 2.97
CA GLN A 20 -15.68 4.91 2.27
C GLN A 20 -14.49 5.64 1.59
N LEU A 21 -13.37 5.79 2.30
CA LEU A 21 -12.15 6.38 1.76
C LEU A 21 -11.60 5.55 0.60
N SER A 22 -11.47 4.24 0.81
CA SER A 22 -10.82 3.31 -0.12
C SER A 22 -11.65 2.99 -1.37
N MET A 23 -12.98 3.02 -1.31
CA MET A 23 -13.83 2.58 -2.41
C MET A 23 -14.59 3.72 -3.10
N VAL A 24 -14.71 4.89 -2.46
CA VAL A 24 -15.53 5.99 -2.97
C VAL A 24 -14.71 7.27 -3.08
N THR A 25 -14.15 7.74 -1.96
CA THR A 25 -13.57 9.08 -1.87
C THR A 25 -12.21 9.19 -2.58
N PHE A 26 -11.33 8.22 -2.39
CA PHE A 26 -9.95 8.22 -2.87
C PHE A 26 -9.46 6.87 -3.46
N PRO A 27 -10.28 6.11 -4.21
CA PRO A 27 -9.92 4.74 -4.59
C PRO A 27 -8.61 4.63 -5.38
N TRP A 28 -8.39 5.54 -6.32
CA TRP A 28 -7.14 5.55 -7.10
C TRP A 28 -5.94 6.01 -6.27
N ASP A 29 -6.12 7.04 -5.43
CA ASP A 29 -5.04 7.62 -4.65
C ASP A 29 -4.57 6.66 -3.54
N ILE A 30 -5.50 5.97 -2.87
CA ILE A 30 -5.17 4.94 -1.87
C ILE A 30 -4.46 3.76 -2.54
N GLU A 31 -4.96 3.24 -3.67
CA GLU A 31 -4.28 2.18 -4.42
C GLU A 31 -2.83 2.58 -4.75
N LYS A 32 -2.62 3.77 -5.32
CA LYS A 32 -1.27 4.25 -5.67
C LYS A 32 -0.39 4.44 -4.44
N SER A 33 -0.90 5.01 -3.36
CA SER A 33 -0.13 5.18 -2.14
C SER A 33 0.33 3.85 -1.53
N LEU A 34 -0.49 2.81 -1.60
CA LEU A 34 -0.14 1.48 -1.11
C LEU A 34 0.87 0.77 -2.03
N GLU A 35 0.89 1.07 -3.33
CA GLU A 35 2.00 0.66 -4.20
C GLU A 35 3.34 1.29 -3.77
N PHE A 36 3.35 2.53 -3.29
CA PHE A 36 4.54 3.17 -2.73
C PHE A 36 4.92 2.60 -1.36
N ALA A 37 3.93 2.23 -0.53
CA ALA A 37 4.17 1.50 0.71
C ALA A 37 4.95 0.19 0.47
N LEU A 38 4.68 -0.53 -0.62
CA LEU A 38 5.47 -1.71 -0.98
C LEU A 38 6.96 -1.38 -1.17
N TYR A 39 7.29 -0.28 -1.87
CA TYR A 39 8.69 0.14 -2.02
C TYR A 39 9.35 0.43 -0.67
N ARG A 40 8.67 1.11 0.26
CA ARG A 40 9.17 1.33 1.63
C ARG A 40 9.63 0.03 2.28
N THR A 41 8.82 -1.03 2.17
CA THR A 41 9.19 -2.35 2.72
C THR A 41 10.41 -2.97 2.03
N TYR A 42 10.63 -2.72 0.73
CA TYR A 42 11.75 -3.29 -0.02
C TYR A 42 13.08 -2.63 0.30
N ALA A 43 13.07 -1.40 0.84
CA ALA A 43 14.28 -0.69 1.22
C ALA A 43 14.94 -1.24 2.51
N VAL A 44 14.24 -2.13 3.22
CA VAL A 44 14.75 -2.81 4.42
C VAL A 44 15.35 -4.17 4.03
N PRO A 45 16.67 -4.39 4.15
CA PRO A 45 17.31 -5.62 3.71
C PRO A 45 16.74 -6.90 4.34
N ALA A 46 16.33 -6.86 5.61
CA ALA A 46 15.75 -8.01 6.29
C ALA A 46 14.43 -8.46 5.62
N ILE A 47 13.60 -7.50 5.18
CA ILE A 47 12.34 -7.78 4.48
C ILE A 47 12.63 -8.26 3.06
N SER A 48 13.42 -7.52 2.30
CA SER A 48 13.69 -7.84 0.89
C SER A 48 14.35 -9.21 0.70
N LYS A 49 15.20 -9.64 1.64
CA LYS A 49 15.80 -10.99 1.66
C LYS A 49 14.73 -12.08 1.79
N VAL A 50 13.75 -11.91 2.68
CA VAL A 50 12.62 -12.85 2.83
C VAL A 50 11.79 -12.91 1.54
N LEU A 51 11.46 -11.73 0.98
CA LEU A 51 10.68 -11.65 -0.26
C LEU A 51 11.41 -12.31 -1.44
N LEU A 52 12.73 -12.10 -1.55
CA LEU A 52 13.56 -12.71 -2.57
C LEU A 52 13.69 -14.23 -2.38
N HIS A 53 13.89 -14.68 -1.14
CA HIS A 53 14.03 -16.10 -0.81
C HIS A 53 12.77 -16.91 -1.17
N SER A 54 11.58 -16.33 -1.04
CA SER A 54 10.33 -16.99 -1.45
C SER A 54 10.30 -17.40 -2.94
N GLY A 55 11.09 -16.72 -3.79
CA GLY A 55 11.12 -16.90 -5.25
C GLY A 55 9.87 -16.40 -6.00
N GLN A 56 8.75 -16.19 -5.30
CA GLN A 56 7.47 -15.82 -5.91
C GLN A 56 7.47 -14.40 -6.46
N PHE A 57 8.19 -13.46 -5.82
CA PHE A 57 8.30 -12.09 -6.31
C PHE A 57 8.98 -11.97 -7.67
N LEU A 58 9.88 -12.91 -8.01
CA LEU A 58 10.54 -12.92 -9.31
C LEU A 58 9.77 -13.75 -10.35
N LYS A 59 9.20 -14.88 -9.95
CA LYS A 59 8.54 -15.83 -10.88
C LYS A 59 7.08 -15.48 -11.17
N ALA A 60 6.38 -14.87 -10.21
CA ALA A 60 4.94 -14.67 -10.24
C ALA A 60 4.55 -13.27 -9.70
N THR A 61 5.28 -12.23 -10.12
CA THR A 61 5.11 -10.86 -9.60
C THR A 61 3.67 -10.35 -9.73
N GLN A 62 3.00 -10.59 -10.86
CA GLN A 62 1.59 -10.21 -11.06
C GLN A 62 0.66 -10.94 -10.07
N LYS A 63 0.81 -12.26 -9.89
CA LYS A 63 0.01 -13.03 -8.92
C LYS A 63 0.24 -12.50 -7.51
N ARG A 64 1.49 -12.24 -7.11
CA ARG A 64 1.81 -11.70 -5.79
C ARG A 64 1.16 -10.33 -5.54
N TYR A 65 1.14 -9.47 -6.53
CA TYR A 65 0.45 -8.18 -6.47
C TYR A 65 -1.06 -8.37 -6.33
N ASP A 66 -1.67 -9.15 -7.23
CA ASP A 66 -3.12 -9.41 -7.21
C ASP A 66 -3.56 -10.06 -5.89
N ASP A 67 -2.82 -11.07 -5.41
CA ASP A 67 -3.11 -11.76 -4.14
C ASP A 67 -3.05 -10.83 -2.93
N THR A 68 -2.05 -9.95 -2.89
CA THR A 68 -1.89 -9.02 -1.77
C THR A 68 -3.04 -8.03 -1.75
N GLU A 69 -3.41 -7.47 -2.91
CA GLU A 69 -4.54 -6.54 -3.03
C GLU A 69 -5.86 -7.21 -2.65
N LEU A 70 -6.11 -8.44 -3.12
CA LEU A 70 -7.33 -9.18 -2.82
C LEU A 70 -7.43 -9.57 -1.34
N LEU A 71 -6.36 -10.11 -0.74
CA LEU A 71 -6.35 -10.48 0.68
C LEU A 71 -6.58 -9.28 1.59
N LEU A 72 -6.07 -8.10 1.24
CA LEU A 72 -6.32 -6.86 1.99
C LEU A 72 -7.72 -6.29 1.71
N ALA A 73 -8.28 -6.50 0.52
CA ALA A 73 -9.59 -5.99 0.17
C ALA A 73 -10.73 -6.66 0.95
N TYR A 74 -10.66 -7.96 1.24
CA TYR A 74 -11.69 -8.67 2.02
C TYR A 74 -12.02 -8.01 3.37
N PRO A 75 -11.05 -7.81 4.29
CA PRO A 75 -11.32 -7.15 5.56
C PRO A 75 -11.73 -5.69 5.41
N VAL A 76 -11.35 -4.99 4.33
CA VAL A 76 -11.79 -3.61 4.06
C VAL A 76 -13.25 -3.57 3.58
N GLU A 77 -13.62 -4.43 2.64
CA GLU A 77 -14.94 -4.39 1.99
C GLU A 77 -16.02 -5.04 2.86
N HIS A 78 -15.70 -6.12 3.56
CA HIS A 78 -16.65 -6.93 4.33
C HIS A 78 -16.50 -6.77 5.86
N GLY A 79 -15.42 -6.15 6.33
CA GLY A 79 -15.16 -5.92 7.76
C GLY A 79 -14.23 -6.97 8.38
N LEU A 80 -13.48 -6.56 9.42
CA LEU A 80 -12.41 -7.38 10.03
C LEU A 80 -12.94 -8.62 10.78
N ASN A 81 -14.22 -8.61 11.14
CA ASN A 81 -14.89 -9.68 11.87
C ASN A 81 -15.85 -10.51 10.99
N SER A 82 -15.99 -10.18 9.70
CA SER A 82 -16.78 -11.02 8.78
C SER A 82 -16.11 -12.36 8.52
N ASP A 83 -16.86 -13.41 8.19
CA ASP A 83 -16.32 -14.73 7.89
C ASP A 83 -15.21 -14.66 6.82
N THR A 84 -15.48 -13.96 5.72
CA THR A 84 -14.49 -13.78 4.63
C THR A 84 -13.32 -12.88 5.01
N GLY A 85 -13.54 -11.89 5.87
CA GLY A 85 -12.47 -11.01 6.37
C GLY A 85 -11.52 -11.77 7.29
N GLN A 86 -12.06 -12.60 8.18
CA GLN A 86 -11.28 -13.47 9.06
C GLN A 86 -10.52 -14.52 8.25
N GLN A 87 -11.16 -15.20 7.29
CA GLN A 87 -10.49 -16.17 6.42
C GLN A 87 -9.30 -15.54 5.66
N ALA A 88 -9.45 -14.32 5.14
CA ALA A 88 -8.35 -13.62 4.47
C ALA A 88 -7.21 -13.26 5.44
N ILE A 89 -7.52 -12.80 6.65
CA ILE A 89 -6.51 -12.49 7.68
C ILE A 89 -5.78 -13.77 8.14
N GLU A 90 -6.49 -14.88 8.32
CA GLU A 90 -5.90 -16.18 8.65
C GLU A 90 -4.95 -16.64 7.53
N ARG A 91 -5.34 -16.45 6.27
CA ARG A 91 -4.48 -16.74 5.12
C ARG A 91 -3.21 -15.90 5.13
N ILE A 92 -3.32 -14.60 5.42
CA ILE A 92 -2.16 -13.71 5.60
C ILE A 92 -1.26 -14.22 6.73
N ASN A 93 -1.83 -14.56 7.89
CA ASN A 93 -1.10 -15.05 9.06
C ASN A 93 -0.38 -16.37 8.77
N ALA A 94 -1.05 -17.31 8.10
CA ALA A 94 -0.47 -18.60 7.72
C ALA A 94 0.73 -18.42 6.78
N MET A 95 0.66 -17.50 5.82
CA MET A 95 1.77 -17.20 4.92
C MET A 95 2.96 -16.61 5.66
N HIS A 96 2.70 -15.67 6.58
CA HIS A 96 3.72 -15.00 7.37
C HIS A 96 4.39 -15.95 8.38
N HIS A 97 3.64 -16.86 9.02
CA HIS A 97 4.16 -17.83 10.00
C HIS A 97 5.22 -18.79 9.44
N ARG A 98 5.28 -18.97 8.11
CA ARG A 98 6.31 -19.79 7.45
C ARG A 98 7.72 -19.20 7.57
N TYR A 99 7.82 -17.92 7.91
CA TYR A 99 9.08 -17.19 8.02
C TYR A 99 9.28 -16.71 9.46
N ARG A 100 10.53 -16.76 9.93
CA ARG A 100 10.91 -16.16 11.21
C ARG A 100 11.12 -14.66 11.00
N ILE A 101 10.04 -13.89 11.17
CA ILE A 101 10.04 -12.43 11.03
C ILE A 101 9.94 -11.82 12.43
N ASN A 102 10.83 -10.89 12.76
CA ASN A 102 10.79 -10.17 14.03
C ASN A 102 9.60 -9.20 14.08
N ASN A 103 9.07 -8.96 15.28
CA ASN A 103 7.91 -8.10 15.48
C ASN A 103 8.11 -6.67 14.93
N ASP A 104 9.31 -6.11 15.08
CA ASP A 104 9.65 -4.77 14.59
C ASP A 104 9.48 -4.63 13.07
N LEU A 105 9.75 -5.70 12.30
CA LEU A 105 9.52 -5.73 10.85
C LEU A 105 8.03 -5.75 10.52
N TYR A 106 7.21 -6.52 11.25
CA TYR A 106 5.75 -6.49 11.08
C TYR A 106 5.18 -5.11 11.40
N LEU A 107 5.62 -4.53 12.52
CA LEU A 107 5.19 -3.22 12.96
C LEU A 107 5.58 -2.13 11.96
N TYR A 108 6.80 -2.20 11.39
CA TYR A 108 7.22 -1.31 10.32
C TYR A 108 6.35 -1.46 9.08
N VAL A 109 6.13 -2.68 8.59
CA VAL A 109 5.26 -2.91 7.42
C VAL A 109 3.87 -2.33 7.68
N LEU A 110 3.26 -2.62 8.83
CA LEU A 110 1.96 -2.06 9.20
C LEU A 110 1.95 -0.53 9.18
N SER A 111 3.02 0.10 9.68
CA SER A 111 3.15 1.57 9.69
C SER A 111 3.10 2.17 8.29
N THR A 112 3.65 1.49 7.28
CA THR A 112 3.61 1.98 5.89
C THR A 112 2.19 2.03 5.32
N PHE A 113 1.31 1.11 5.73
CA PHE A 113 -0.11 1.13 5.35
C PHE A 113 -0.89 2.29 6.01
N VAL A 114 -0.43 2.77 7.16
CA VAL A 114 -1.01 3.95 7.82
C VAL A 114 -0.51 5.23 7.15
N PHE A 115 0.81 5.41 7.09
CA PHE A 115 1.38 6.72 6.79
C PHE A 115 1.52 7.04 5.31
N GLU A 116 1.74 6.05 4.44
CA GLU A 116 1.87 6.35 3.01
C GLU A 116 0.57 6.88 2.39
N PRO A 117 -0.63 6.33 2.69
CA PRO A 117 -1.89 6.93 2.26
C PRO A 117 -2.13 8.35 2.81
N ILE A 118 -1.85 8.58 4.10
CA ILE A 118 -2.01 9.90 4.72
C ILE A 118 -1.11 10.93 4.01
N ARG A 119 0.19 10.63 3.89
CA ARG A 119 1.19 11.51 3.23
C ARG A 119 0.89 11.70 1.75
N TRP A 120 0.40 10.67 1.06
CA TRP A 120 0.01 10.76 -0.34
C TRP A 120 -1.16 11.71 -0.52
N LEU A 121 -2.22 11.57 0.28
CA LEU A 121 -3.43 12.39 0.15
C LEU A 121 -3.18 13.85 0.54
N GLU A 122 -2.30 14.10 1.51
CA GLU A 122 -1.83 15.45 1.83
C GLU A 122 -1.23 16.16 0.61
N ARG A 123 -0.46 15.43 -0.20
CA ARG A 123 0.27 16.00 -1.36
C ARG A 123 -0.52 15.97 -2.66
N PHE A 124 -1.21 14.86 -2.94
CA PHE A 124 -1.75 14.53 -4.25
C PHE A 124 -3.24 14.18 -4.24
N GLY A 125 -3.85 14.11 -3.05
CA GLY A 125 -5.30 13.98 -2.92
C GLY A 125 -5.99 15.27 -3.33
N TRP A 126 -7.20 15.17 -3.89
CA TRP A 126 -8.01 16.37 -4.18
C TRP A 126 -8.38 17.17 -2.93
N ARG A 127 -8.25 16.54 -1.75
CA ARG A 127 -8.13 17.13 -0.41
C ARG A 127 -7.33 16.17 0.48
N PRO A 128 -6.74 16.64 1.59
CA PRO A 128 -6.14 15.77 2.59
C PRO A 128 -7.18 14.96 3.36
N MET A 129 -6.74 13.92 4.07
CA MET A 129 -7.54 13.29 5.12
C MET A 129 -7.70 14.26 6.29
N ASN A 130 -8.92 14.44 6.80
CA ASN A 130 -9.13 15.20 8.03
C ASN A 130 -8.73 14.37 9.27
N ASP A 131 -8.68 14.99 10.44
CA ASP A 131 -8.24 14.35 11.68
C ASP A 131 -9.07 13.10 12.04
N ASN A 132 -10.40 13.14 11.86
CA ASN A 132 -11.27 11.99 12.09
C ASN A 132 -10.98 10.85 11.11
N GLU A 133 -10.72 11.16 9.84
CA GLU A 133 -10.33 10.18 8.83
C GLU A 133 -8.96 9.55 9.13
N GLN A 134 -7.97 10.35 9.53
CA GLN A 134 -6.64 9.86 9.91
C GLN A 134 -6.73 8.96 11.13
N GLN A 135 -7.50 9.36 12.15
CA GLN A 135 -7.72 8.57 13.35
C GLN A 135 -8.44 7.24 13.03
N ALA A 136 -9.50 7.28 12.22
CA ALA A 136 -10.17 6.06 11.76
C ALA A 136 -9.25 5.13 10.96
N TRP A 137 -8.44 5.69 10.06
CA TRP A 137 -7.46 4.94 9.27
C TRP A 137 -6.45 4.23 10.18
N PHE A 138 -5.92 4.94 11.16
CA PHE A 138 -5.02 4.40 12.17
C PHE A 138 -5.67 3.30 13.03
N LEU A 139 -6.86 3.54 13.56
CA LEU A 139 -7.58 2.56 14.38
C LEU A 139 -7.89 1.28 13.61
N TYR A 140 -8.25 1.39 12.33
CA TYR A 140 -8.46 0.24 11.47
C TYR A 140 -7.19 -0.61 11.33
N TYR A 141 -6.04 0.02 11.01
CA TYR A 141 -4.79 -0.73 10.86
C TYR A 141 -4.25 -1.26 12.19
N ARG A 142 -4.49 -0.57 13.30
CA ARG A 142 -4.20 -1.11 14.63
C ARG A 142 -5.00 -2.38 14.89
N ALA A 143 -6.32 -2.35 14.66
CA ALA A 143 -7.19 -3.53 14.81
C ALA A 143 -6.81 -4.68 13.86
N LEU A 144 -6.44 -4.38 12.60
CA LEU A 144 -5.91 -5.37 11.66
C LEU A 144 -4.60 -5.97 12.19
N GLY A 145 -3.67 -5.14 12.68
CA GLY A 145 -2.39 -5.57 13.25
C GLY A 145 -2.56 -6.49 14.47
N GLU A 146 -3.49 -6.16 15.36
CA GLU A 146 -3.85 -7.01 16.52
C GLU A 146 -4.36 -8.40 16.07
N LYS A 147 -5.21 -8.44 15.02
CA LYS A 147 -5.69 -9.70 14.43
C LYS A 147 -4.56 -10.48 13.75
N MET A 148 -3.55 -9.77 13.24
CA MET A 148 -2.31 -10.35 12.71
C MET A 148 -1.29 -10.73 13.80
N LYS A 149 -1.64 -10.56 15.08
CA LYS A 149 -0.78 -10.87 16.24
C LYS A 149 0.50 -10.05 16.30
N ILE A 150 0.48 -8.86 15.69
CA ILE A 150 1.56 -7.87 15.82
C ILE A 150 1.50 -7.29 17.23
N GLN A 151 2.64 -7.26 17.91
CA GLN A 151 2.75 -6.81 19.29
C GLN A 151 3.22 -5.36 19.34
N GLU A 152 2.96 -4.70 20.47
CA GLU A 152 3.49 -3.36 20.78
C GLU A 152 3.16 -2.29 19.71
N ILE A 153 1.97 -2.37 19.11
CA ILE A 153 1.49 -1.34 18.18
C ILE A 153 1.25 -0.06 18.99
N PRO A 154 1.89 1.08 18.63
CA PRO A 154 1.73 2.31 19.39
C PRO A 154 0.26 2.77 19.47
N GLU A 155 -0.11 3.37 20.61
CA GLU A 155 -1.50 3.73 20.90
C GLU A 155 -1.98 5.00 20.20
N THR A 156 -1.04 5.87 19.77
CA THR A 156 -1.35 7.13 19.10
C THR A 156 -0.70 7.21 17.72
N LEU A 157 -1.29 8.01 16.84
CA LEU A 157 -0.80 8.24 15.49
C LEU A 157 0.62 8.85 15.53
N GLU A 158 0.86 9.79 16.44
CA GLU A 158 2.14 10.50 16.60
C GLU A 158 3.25 9.56 17.05
N ALA A 159 2.97 8.70 18.04
CA ALA A 159 3.92 7.70 18.52
C ALA A 159 4.27 6.69 17.41
N PHE A 160 3.27 6.29 16.62
CA PHE A 160 3.49 5.38 15.50
C PHE A 160 4.27 6.04 14.35
N GLU A 161 4.07 7.33 14.11
CA GLU A 161 4.82 8.07 13.09
C GLU A 161 6.28 8.24 13.51
N ALA A 162 6.53 8.57 14.78
CA ALA A 162 7.88 8.65 15.33
C ALA A 162 8.61 7.31 15.19
N PHE A 163 7.93 6.19 15.47
CA PHE A 163 8.45 4.85 15.22
C PHE A 163 8.78 4.64 13.73
N ASN A 164 7.83 4.92 12.82
CA ASN A 164 8.03 4.74 11.37
C ASN A 164 9.26 5.50 10.88
N ARG A 165 9.37 6.79 11.21
CA ARG A 165 10.48 7.65 10.76
C ARG A 165 11.82 7.20 11.30
N ARG A 166 11.89 6.85 12.59
CA ARG A 166 13.11 6.33 13.21
C ARG A 166 13.52 5.00 12.57
N PHE A 167 12.57 4.10 12.36
CA PHE A 167 12.83 2.80 11.75
C PHE A 167 13.45 2.95 10.35
N GLU A 168 12.91 3.85 9.52
CA GLU A 168 13.47 4.10 8.18
C GLU A 168 14.89 4.66 8.24
N GLN A 169 15.14 5.63 9.12
CA GLN A 169 16.48 6.21 9.31
C GLN A 169 17.52 5.17 9.75
N GLU A 170 17.11 4.20 10.58
CA GLU A 170 18.01 3.17 11.12
C GLU A 170 18.18 1.95 10.21
N ARG A 171 17.17 1.63 9.38
CA ARG A 171 17.08 0.33 8.70
C ARG A 171 17.07 0.41 7.18
N PHE A 172 16.88 1.58 6.58
CA PHE A 172 17.05 1.74 5.14
C PHE A 172 18.52 1.63 4.80
N GLU A 173 18.85 0.61 4.04
CA GLU A 173 20.21 0.33 3.64
C GLU A 173 20.17 -0.36 2.28
N TYR A 174 21.16 -0.07 1.45
CA TYR A 174 21.31 -0.78 0.21
C TYR A 174 21.54 -2.29 0.42
N HIS A 175 20.80 -3.09 -0.34
CA HIS A 175 21.12 -4.50 -0.52
C HIS A 175 20.66 -4.97 -1.91
N ILE A 176 21.39 -5.91 -2.53
CA ILE A 176 21.07 -6.39 -3.88
C ILE A 176 19.64 -6.97 -4.00
N ALA A 177 19.12 -7.54 -2.93
CA ALA A 177 17.73 -8.03 -2.88
C ALA A 177 16.72 -6.89 -3.02
N ASN A 178 16.97 -5.72 -2.42
CA ASN A 178 16.12 -4.54 -2.53
C ASN A 178 15.96 -4.15 -4.00
N THR A 179 17.09 -3.97 -4.69
CA THR A 179 17.12 -3.60 -6.12
C THR A 179 16.38 -4.61 -6.98
N ARG A 180 16.56 -5.91 -6.74
CA ARG A 180 15.91 -6.96 -7.52
C ARG A 180 14.39 -6.93 -7.37
N ILE A 181 13.90 -6.88 -6.12
CA ILE A 181 12.46 -6.88 -5.82
C ILE A 181 11.81 -5.58 -6.30
N ALA A 182 12.42 -4.43 -6.00
CA ALA A 182 11.92 -3.15 -6.47
C ALA A 182 11.86 -3.09 -8.00
N SER A 183 12.83 -3.69 -8.71
CA SER A 183 12.88 -3.61 -10.18
C SER A 183 11.80 -4.44 -10.87
N VAL A 184 11.48 -5.62 -10.34
CA VAL A 184 10.37 -6.42 -10.89
C VAL A 184 9.02 -5.79 -10.58
N THR A 185 8.85 -5.20 -9.39
CA THR A 185 7.64 -4.46 -9.04
C THR A 185 7.50 -3.21 -9.91
N ARG A 186 8.57 -2.45 -10.14
CA ARG A 186 8.59 -1.30 -11.06
C ARG A 186 8.13 -1.67 -12.45
N ASP A 187 8.72 -2.70 -13.04
CA ASP A 187 8.38 -3.12 -14.40
C ASP A 187 6.95 -3.67 -14.47
N LEU A 188 6.45 -4.33 -13.41
CA LEU A 188 5.04 -4.72 -13.29
C LEU A 188 4.11 -3.51 -13.29
N LEU A 189 4.34 -2.52 -12.43
CA LEU A 189 3.49 -1.33 -12.33
C LEU A 189 3.48 -0.53 -13.64
N LEU A 190 4.63 -0.40 -14.31
CA LEU A 190 4.71 0.23 -15.62
C LEU A 190 3.92 -0.55 -16.69
N SER A 191 3.89 -1.88 -16.61
CA SER A 191 3.16 -2.74 -17.56
C SER A 191 1.64 -2.56 -17.53
N PHE A 192 1.10 -1.90 -16.52
CA PHE A 192 -0.33 -1.56 -16.45
C PHE A 192 -0.70 -0.43 -17.42
N TYR A 193 0.27 0.41 -17.79
CA TYR A 193 0.07 1.60 -18.61
C TYR A 193 0.85 1.56 -19.92
N LEU A 194 1.93 0.80 -19.97
CA LEU A 194 2.86 0.76 -21.09
C LEU A 194 2.95 -0.66 -21.67
N PRO A 195 3.05 -0.81 -23.01
CA PRO A 195 3.43 -2.08 -23.62
C PRO A 195 4.86 -2.46 -23.23
N ARG A 196 5.18 -3.76 -23.26
CA ARG A 196 6.47 -4.31 -22.78
C ARG A 196 7.70 -3.60 -23.34
N TRP A 197 7.67 -3.23 -24.62
CA TRP A 197 8.79 -2.56 -25.30
C TRP A 197 9.03 -1.13 -24.81
N ALA A 198 8.01 -0.46 -24.24
CA ALA A 198 8.11 0.92 -23.72
C ALA A 198 8.48 0.99 -22.23
N ILE A 199 8.44 -0.13 -21.51
CA ILE A 199 8.75 -0.18 -20.06
C ILE A 199 10.11 0.44 -19.73
N PRO A 200 11.22 0.14 -20.45
CA PRO A 200 12.53 0.73 -20.14
C PRO A 200 12.52 2.27 -20.16
N ALA A 201 11.80 2.88 -21.09
CA ALA A 201 11.66 4.33 -21.21
C ALA A 201 10.80 4.94 -20.08
N GLY A 202 9.90 4.16 -19.48
CA GLY A 202 9.07 4.58 -18.35
C GLY A 202 9.76 4.51 -16.98
N ARG A 203 10.87 3.76 -16.84
CA ARG A 203 11.58 3.57 -15.56
C ARG A 203 11.97 4.87 -14.84
N PRO A 204 12.48 5.92 -15.54
CA PRO A 204 12.80 7.19 -14.90
C PRO A 204 11.63 7.85 -14.19
N ALA A 205 10.38 7.60 -14.62
CA ALA A 205 9.20 8.16 -13.98
C ALA A 205 9.00 7.59 -12.56
N ILE A 206 9.27 6.30 -12.36
CA ILE A 206 9.22 5.70 -11.01
C ILE A 206 10.35 6.25 -10.15
N TYR A 207 11.57 6.36 -10.70
CA TYR A 207 12.70 6.92 -9.94
C TYR A 207 12.45 8.35 -9.47
N ALA A 208 11.77 9.15 -10.29
CA ALA A 208 11.40 10.53 -9.98
C ALA A 208 10.33 10.66 -8.89
N MET A 209 9.61 9.59 -8.57
CA MET A 209 8.59 9.59 -7.51
C MET A 209 9.09 8.99 -6.19
N LEU A 210 10.23 8.31 -6.20
CA LEU A 210 10.87 7.78 -5.00
C LEU A 210 11.68 8.89 -4.32
N ASP A 211 11.61 8.96 -3.00
CA ASP A 211 12.51 9.82 -2.24
C ASP A 211 13.95 9.31 -2.26
N ASP A 212 14.87 10.15 -1.77
CA ASP A 212 16.30 9.85 -1.79
C ASP A 212 16.67 8.58 -1.01
N GLY A 213 16.00 8.32 0.13
CA GLY A 213 16.25 7.14 0.94
C GLY A 213 15.91 5.85 0.20
N LEU A 214 14.74 5.81 -0.44
CA LEU A 214 14.33 4.69 -1.30
C LEU A 214 15.28 4.52 -2.49
N ARG A 215 15.60 5.62 -3.18
CA ARG A 215 16.49 5.61 -4.35
C ARG A 215 17.87 5.05 -3.99
N GLU A 216 18.41 5.43 -2.85
CA GLU A 216 19.71 4.97 -2.34
C GLU A 216 19.66 3.50 -1.92
N ALA A 217 18.62 3.09 -1.19
CA ALA A 217 18.40 1.70 -0.80
C ALA A 217 18.24 0.74 -1.99
N PHE A 218 17.80 1.24 -3.16
CA PHE A 218 17.68 0.47 -4.40
C PHE A 218 18.86 0.62 -5.36
N GLN A 219 19.80 1.55 -5.10
CA GLN A 219 20.78 2.00 -6.09
C GLN A 219 20.16 2.38 -7.44
N TYR A 220 19.02 3.08 -7.39
CA TYR A 220 18.40 3.63 -8.59
C TYR A 220 19.10 4.93 -9.02
N PRO A 221 19.21 5.17 -10.33
CA PRO A 221 19.79 6.41 -10.82
C PRO A 221 18.91 7.59 -10.43
N LYS A 222 19.53 8.75 -10.22
CA LYS A 222 18.80 10.01 -10.02
C LYS A 222 17.99 10.31 -11.28
N ALA A 223 16.70 10.55 -11.11
CA ALA A 223 15.88 11.06 -12.20
C ALA A 223 16.25 12.52 -12.51
N PRO A 224 16.07 12.99 -13.76
CA PRO A 224 16.21 14.41 -14.07
C PRO A 224 15.26 15.25 -13.21
N LYS A 225 15.75 16.31 -12.56
CA LYS A 225 14.92 17.21 -11.73
C LYS A 225 13.70 17.76 -12.47
N ALA A 226 13.84 18.01 -13.78
CA ALA A 226 12.73 18.45 -14.61
C ALA A 226 11.59 17.42 -14.68
N LEU A 227 11.92 16.12 -14.72
CA LEU A 227 10.93 15.04 -14.72
C LEU A 227 10.24 14.92 -13.36
N GLU A 228 11.00 15.02 -12.26
CA GLU A 228 10.46 15.05 -10.90
C GLU A 228 9.48 16.20 -10.70
N THR A 229 9.88 17.43 -11.07
CA THR A 229 9.00 18.60 -11.01
C THR A 229 7.76 18.39 -11.87
N PHE A 230 7.93 17.92 -13.12
CA PHE A 230 6.81 17.66 -14.02
C PHE A 230 5.79 16.68 -13.43
N LEU A 231 6.23 15.55 -12.87
CA LEU A 231 5.33 14.54 -12.30
C LEU A 231 4.62 15.06 -11.05
N ASN A 232 5.36 15.69 -10.12
CA ASN A 232 4.77 16.29 -8.91
C ASN A 232 3.75 17.40 -9.26
N THR A 233 4.08 18.27 -10.21
CA THR A 233 3.16 19.31 -10.69
C THR A 233 1.95 18.70 -11.38
N SER A 234 2.12 17.66 -12.18
CA SER A 234 1.01 16.98 -12.87
C SER A 234 0.02 16.34 -11.88
N LEU A 235 0.52 15.67 -10.84
CA LEU A 235 -0.33 15.08 -9.79
C LEU A 235 -1.02 16.17 -8.97
N THR A 236 -0.31 17.23 -8.61
CA THR A 236 -0.92 18.39 -7.91
C THR A 236 -1.99 19.07 -8.76
N LEU A 237 -1.76 19.23 -10.07
CA LEU A 237 -2.75 19.81 -10.98
C LEU A 237 -3.97 18.91 -11.11
N ARG A 238 -3.77 17.59 -11.26
CA ARG A 238 -4.85 16.59 -11.20
C ARG A 238 -5.67 16.74 -9.91
N ALA A 239 -5.01 16.85 -8.76
CA ALA A 239 -5.67 17.01 -7.46
C ALA A 239 -6.56 18.26 -7.42
N ARG A 240 -6.03 19.40 -7.88
CA ARG A 240 -6.77 20.67 -7.97
C ARG A 240 -7.96 20.57 -8.91
N LEU A 241 -7.80 19.98 -10.09
CA LEU A 241 -8.90 19.78 -11.05
C LEU A 241 -9.99 18.87 -10.47
N LEU A 242 -9.59 17.73 -9.90
CA LEU A 242 -10.51 16.80 -9.27
C LEU A 242 -11.28 17.45 -8.12
N ARG A 243 -10.72 18.45 -7.42
CA ARG A 243 -11.40 19.18 -6.34
C ARG A 243 -12.73 19.77 -6.81
N TRP A 244 -12.77 20.31 -8.03
CA TRP A 244 -13.94 20.99 -8.61
C TRP A 244 -14.88 20.08 -9.40
N LEU A 245 -14.39 18.93 -9.87
CA LEU A 245 -15.22 17.99 -10.62
C LEU A 245 -16.26 17.30 -9.72
N PRO A 246 -17.45 16.94 -10.28
CA PRO A 246 -18.45 16.16 -9.56
C PRO A 246 -17.86 14.87 -9.00
N LYS A 247 -18.07 14.63 -7.70
CA LYS A 247 -17.54 13.44 -7.03
C LYS A 247 -18.34 12.23 -7.42
N ASN A 248 -17.67 11.19 -7.89
CA ASN A 248 -18.31 9.91 -8.13
C ASN A 248 -18.68 9.27 -6.77
N LYS A 249 -19.97 9.06 -6.55
CA LYS A 249 -20.49 8.44 -5.32
C LYS A 249 -20.63 6.91 -5.43
N LYS A 250 -20.31 6.32 -6.60
CA LYS A 250 -20.37 4.88 -6.81
C LYS A 250 -19.18 4.21 -6.16
N GLU A 251 -19.46 3.21 -5.35
CA GLU A 251 -18.45 2.34 -4.76
C GLU A 251 -17.71 1.57 -5.86
N LYS A 252 -16.38 1.60 -5.81
CA LYS A 252 -15.48 0.81 -6.64
C LYS A 252 -14.95 -0.35 -5.81
N SER A 253 -15.63 -1.50 -5.91
CA SER A 253 -15.17 -2.74 -5.28
C SER A 253 -13.87 -3.23 -5.93
N ILE A 254 -12.87 -3.44 -5.08
CA ILE A 254 -11.56 -4.01 -5.39
C ILE A 254 -11.73 -5.52 -5.68
N LEU A 255 -12.61 -6.20 -4.94
CA LEU A 255 -12.91 -7.62 -5.10
C LEU A 255 -13.61 -7.94 -6.44
N LYS A 256 -14.44 -7.02 -6.96
CA LYS A 256 -15.15 -7.19 -8.24
C LYS A 256 -14.31 -6.81 -9.47
N ARG A 257 -13.09 -6.30 -9.29
CA ARG A 257 -12.21 -5.92 -10.40
C ARG A 257 -11.66 -7.18 -11.09
N LYS A 258 -11.73 -7.22 -12.42
CA LYS A 258 -11.12 -8.30 -13.21
C LYS A 258 -9.61 -8.33 -12.99
N ARG A 259 -9.07 -9.51 -12.68
CA ARG A 259 -7.63 -9.75 -12.46
C ARG A 259 -7.06 -10.54 -13.63
N LYS A 260 -5.85 -10.16 -14.07
CA LYS A 260 -5.14 -10.92 -15.11
C LYS A 260 -4.78 -12.33 -14.60
N THR A 261 -4.47 -12.46 -13.32
CA THR A 261 -4.17 -13.74 -12.68
C THR A 261 -5.38 -14.68 -12.59
N TYR A 262 -6.58 -14.12 -12.42
CA TYR A 262 -7.81 -14.88 -12.13
C TYR A 262 -8.93 -14.56 -13.13
N PRO A 263 -8.78 -14.92 -14.43
CA PRO A 263 -9.77 -14.61 -15.46
C PRO A 263 -11.12 -15.30 -15.22
N MET A 264 -11.12 -16.45 -14.54
CA MET A 264 -12.31 -17.25 -14.23
C MET A 264 -12.81 -17.08 -12.78
N GLY A 265 -12.22 -16.14 -12.02
CA GLY A 265 -12.44 -16.03 -10.57
C GLY A 265 -11.41 -16.80 -9.75
N TYR A 266 -11.58 -16.78 -8.43
CA TYR A 266 -10.69 -17.37 -7.44
C TYR A 266 -11.47 -17.70 -6.15
N ALA A 267 -10.99 -18.65 -5.36
CA ALA A 267 -11.35 -18.82 -3.96
C ALA A 267 -10.33 -18.11 -3.06
N ILE A 268 -10.73 -17.74 -1.84
CA ILE A 268 -9.80 -17.11 -0.86
C ILE A 268 -8.61 -18.04 -0.59
N ASP A 269 -8.84 -19.35 -0.58
CA ASP A 269 -7.81 -20.36 -0.36
C ASP A 269 -6.78 -20.46 -1.50
N ASP A 270 -7.09 -19.94 -2.70
CA ASP A 270 -6.16 -19.86 -3.84
C ASP A 270 -5.20 -18.67 -3.73
N LEU A 271 -5.54 -17.69 -2.87
CA LEU A 271 -4.78 -16.46 -2.74
C LEU A 271 -3.51 -16.70 -1.93
N GLY A 272 -2.43 -16.02 -2.32
CA GLY A 272 -1.15 -16.14 -1.65
C GLY A 272 -0.32 -17.30 -2.17
N SER A 273 0.64 -17.72 -1.35
CA SER A 273 1.66 -18.70 -1.72
C SER A 273 1.80 -19.80 -0.66
N LEU A 274 0.69 -20.28 -0.07
CA LEU A 274 0.74 -21.49 0.75
C LEU A 274 1.08 -22.69 -0.13
#